data_AF-A0A349PHN4-F1
#
_entry.id   AF-A0A349PHN4-F1
#
_cell.length_a   1.000
_cell.length_b   1.000
_cell.length_c   1.000
_cell.angle_alpha   90.00
_cell.angle_beta   90.00
_cell.angle_gamma   90.00
#
_symmetry.space_group_name_H-M   'P 1'
#
loop_
_entity.id
_entity.type
_entity.pdbx_description
1 polymer ?
#
loop_
_entity_poly.entity_id
_entity_poly.type
_entity_poly.pdbx_seq_one_letter_code
_entity_poly.pdbx_strand_id
1 'polypeptide(L)' 'MSRENLAKMKCAECANINYFTTRNKKKLKDKLEMKKHCPKCKKHTAHKEMK' A
#
# COMPACT_ATOMS: atom_id res chain seq x y z
N MET A 1 -7.67 -10.96 19.42
CA MET A 1 -7.42 -9.54 19.08
C MET A 1 -7.05 -9.43 17.62
N SER A 2 -8.01 -9.01 16.79
CA SER A 2 -8.05 -9.24 15.36
C SER A 2 -7.18 -8.24 14.57
N ARG A 3 -6.20 -8.73 13.80
CA ARG A 3 -5.37 -7.93 12.88
C ARG A 3 -6.13 -7.55 11.60
N GLU A 4 -7.39 -7.11 11.71
CA GLU A 4 -8.32 -6.99 10.57
C GLU A 4 -8.05 -5.78 9.66
N ASN A 5 -7.17 -4.87 10.11
CA ASN A 5 -6.96 -3.56 9.51
C ASN A 5 -5.59 -3.38 8.84
N LEU A 6 -4.77 -4.42 8.69
CA LEU A 6 -3.48 -4.27 8.02
C LEU A 6 -3.67 -4.30 6.49
N ALA A 7 -3.37 -3.19 5.82
CA ALA A 7 -3.35 -3.05 4.38
C ALA A 7 -1.90 -3.01 3.88
N LYS A 8 -1.61 -3.73 2.79
CA LYS A 8 -0.27 -3.82 2.20
C LYS A 8 -0.19 -2.88 1.00
N MET A 9 0.83 -2.03 0.91
CA MET A 9 1.03 -1.18 -0.26
C MET A 9 2.08 -1.81 -1.17
N LYS A 10 1.64 -2.17 -2.37
CA LYS A 10 2.45 -2.77 -3.43
C LYS A 10 2.86 -1.70 -4.42
N CYS A 11 4.14 -1.60 -4.73
CA CYS A 11 4.61 -0.75 -5.81
C CYS A 11 4.13 -1.28 -7.17
N ALA A 12 3.68 -0.39 -8.07
CA ALA A 12 3.25 -0.76 -9.41
C ALA A 12 4.39 -1.29 -10.31
N GLU A 13 5.62 -0.82 -10.11
CA GLU A 13 6.76 -1.19 -10.99
C GLU A 13 7.53 -2.40 -10.47
N CYS A 14 7.94 -2.36 -9.19
CA CYS A 14 8.72 -3.43 -8.59
C CYS A 14 7.83 -4.59 -8.11
N ALA A 15 6.50 -4.44 -8.08
CA ALA A 15 5.54 -5.38 -7.49
C ALA A 15 5.85 -5.76 -6.02
N ASN A 16 6.80 -5.07 -5.38
CA ASN A 16 7.23 -5.34 -4.01
C ASN A 16 6.30 -4.62 -3.03
N ILE A 17 6.01 -5.30 -1.93
CA ILE A 17 5.25 -4.76 -0.82
C ILE A 17 6.24 -4.07 0.11
N ASN A 18 6.25 -2.74 0.06
CA ASN A 18 7.25 -1.94 0.79
C ASN A 18 6.64 -1.23 2.00
N TYR A 19 5.31 -1.06 2.03
CA TYR A 19 4.65 -0.38 3.15
C TYR A 19 3.47 -1.18 3.65
N PHE A 20 3.24 -1.07 4.95
CA PHE A 20 2.10 -1.62 5.65
C PHE A 20 1.38 -0.44 6.30
N THR A 21 0.12 -0.24 5.95
CA THR A 21 -0.71 0.82 6.53
C THR A 21 -1.85 0.16 7.29
N THR A 22 -2.33 0.81 8.34
CA THR A 22 -3.53 0.36 9.03
C THR A 22 -4.72 1.10 8.44
N ARG A 23 -5.60 0.39 7.73
CA ARG A 23 -6.81 0.98 7.15
C ARG A 23 -8.05 0.28 7.67
N ASN A 24 -9.01 1.10 8.07
CA ASN A 24 -10.30 0.66 8.56
C ASN A 24 -11.23 0.41 7.36
N LYS A 25 -11.40 -0.86 6.97
CA LYS A 25 -12.19 -1.30 5.78
C LYS A 25 -13.63 -0.74 5.76
N LYS A 26 -14.17 -0.32 6.90
CA LYS A 26 -15.51 0.30 7.02
C LYS A 26 -15.58 1.76 6.56
N LYS A 27 -14.50 2.54 6.68
CA LYS A 27 -14.51 3.99 6.37
C LYS A 27 -13.92 4.34 5.01
N LEU A 28 -13.02 3.52 4.48
CA LEU A 28 -12.28 3.83 3.26
C LEU A 28 -12.54 2.75 2.20
N LYS A 29 -13.59 2.97 1.40
CA LYS A 29 -14.00 2.11 0.27
C LYS A 29 -13.14 2.31 -0.98
N ASP A 30 -12.45 3.44 -1.10
CA ASP A 30 -11.71 3.82 -2.29
C ASP A 30 -10.26 3.31 -2.26
N LYS A 31 -9.78 2.74 -3.38
CA LYS A 31 -8.43 2.17 -3.49
C LYS A 31 -7.39 3.27 -3.27
N LEU A 32 -6.61 3.18 -2.20
CA LEU A 32 -5.55 4.16 -1.96
C LEU A 32 -4.40 3.95 -2.95
N GLU A 33 -4.22 4.91 -3.84
CA GLU A 33 -3.04 5.01 -4.70
C GLU A 33 -2.20 6.20 -4.21
N MET A 34 -1.02 5.92 -3.64
CA MET A 34 -0.10 6.97 -3.19
C MET A 34 1.22 6.87 -3.95
N LYS A 35 1.74 8.02 -4.39
CA LYS A 35 3.11 8.11 -4.90
C LYS A 35 4.07 8.05 -3.71
N LYS A 36 4.78 6.92 -3.58
CA LYS A 36 5.80 6.70 -2.56
C LYS A 36 7.09 6.25 -3.21
N HIS A 37 8.20 6.42 -2.51
CA HIS A 37 9.51 6.01 -2.99
C HIS A 37 9.63 4.47 -2.94
N CYS A 38 9.84 3.77 -4.07
CA CYS A 38 10.23 2.34 -4.01
C CYS A 38 11.76 2.29 -3.82
N PRO A 39 12.30 1.82 -2.68
CA PRO A 39 13.76 1.72 -2.47
C PRO A 39 14.44 0.79 -3.48
N LYS A 40 13.68 -0.15 -4.05
CA LYS A 40 14.15 -1.10 -5.06
C LYS A 40 14.30 -0.47 -6.45
N CYS A 41 13.42 0.47 -6.79
CA CYS A 41 13.49 1.23 -8.05
C CYS A 41 14.27 2.55 -7.91
N LYS A 42 14.55 2.99 -6.68
CA LYS A 42 15.14 4.31 -6.34
C LYS A 42 14.38 5.51 -6.93
N LYS A 43 13.09 5.35 -7.23
CA LYS A 43 12.21 6.41 -7.78
C LYS A 43 10.86 6.44 -7.08
N HIS A 44 10.15 7.55 -7.21
CA HIS A 44 8.79 7.70 -6.72
C HIS A 44 7.81 7.06 -7.69
N THR A 45 7.10 6.05 -7.21
CA THR A 45 6.19 5.23 -8.01
C THR A 45 4.81 5.20 -7.37
N ALA A 46 3.79 4.95 -8.19
CA ALA A 46 2.46 4.70 -7.67
C ALA A 46 2.46 3.38 -6.89
N HIS A 47 2.16 3.46 -5.60
CA HIS A 47 1.91 2.30 -4.75
C HIS A 47 0.41 2.10 -4.63
N LYS A 48 -0.05 0.90 -4.95
CA LYS A 48 -1.45 0.51 -4.88
C LYS A 48 -1.68 -0.34 -3.62
N GLU A 49 -2.79 -0.10 -2.96
CA GLU A 49 -3.23 -0.93 -1.84
C GLU A 49 -3.60 -2.34 -2.31
N MET A 50 -3.03 -3.34 -1.65
CA MET A 50 -3.31 -4.76 -1.78
C MET A 50 -3.79 -5.27 -0.41
N LYS A 51 -4.82 -6.12 -0.46
CA LYS A 51 -5.71 -6.41 0.68
C LYS A 51 -5.02 -7.00 1.91
#